data_AF-A0A8J9RZ17-F1
#
_entry.id   AF-A0A8J9RZ17-F1
#
_cell.length_a   1.000
_cell.length_b   1.000
_cell.length_c   1.000
_cell.angle_alpha   90.00
_cell.angle_beta   90.00
_cell.angle_gamma   90.00
#
_symmetry.space_group_name_H-M   'P 1'
#
loop_
_entity.id
_entity.type
_entity.pdbx_description
1 polymer ?
#
loop_
_entity_poly.entity_id
_entity_poly.type
_entity_poly.pdbx_seq_one_letter_code
_entity_poly.pdbx_strand_id
1 'polypeptide(L)' 'EEQSGLLPTLHPDDRGKKCLVLDLDETLVHSSFRAVPGADFVIPVQ' A
#
# COMPACT_ATOMS: atom_id res chain seq x y z
N GLU A 1 9.40 -25.43 -3.90
CA GLU A 1 9.43 -24.63 -5.14
C GLU A 1 9.95 -23.25 -4.77
N GLU A 2 11.06 -22.84 -5.38
CA GLU A 2 11.78 -21.62 -5.00
C GLU A 2 11.11 -20.43 -5.69
N GLN A 3 10.27 -19.71 -4.95
CA GLN A 3 9.52 -18.58 -5.48
C GLN A 3 10.48 -17.41 -5.75
N SER A 4 10.73 -17.13 -7.02
CA SER A 4 11.79 -16.21 -7.49
C SER A 4 11.43 -14.72 -7.41
N GLY A 5 10.43 -14.33 -6.62
CA GLY A 5 10.02 -12.93 -6.49
C GLY A 5 9.08 -12.66 -5.31
N LEU A 6 8.94 -11.37 -4.97
CA LEU A 6 8.12 -10.89 -3.85
C LEU A 6 6.61 -10.92 -4.12
N LEU A 7 6.20 -11.04 -5.39
CA LEU A 7 4.80 -11.04 -5.81
C LEU A 7 4.32 -12.45 -6.15
N PRO A 8 3.01 -12.74 -5.96
CA PRO A 8 2.42 -13.98 -6.43
C PRO A 8 2.39 -14.04 -7.97
N THR A 9 1.97 -15.19 -8.50
CA THR A 9 1.69 -15.33 -9.93
C THR A 9 0.66 -14.30 -10.39
N LEU A 10 0.88 -13.72 -11.57
CA LEU A 10 0.00 -12.71 -12.15
C LEU A 10 -1.43 -13.25 -12.34
N HIS A 11 -2.42 -12.49 -11.87
CA HIS A 11 -3.83 -12.82 -12.09
C HIS A 11 -4.17 -12.68 -13.59
N PRO A 12 -5.03 -13.55 -14.18
CA PRO A 12 -5.38 -13.49 -15.60
C PRO A 12 -5.88 -12.11 -16.06
N ASP A 13 -6.62 -11.41 -15.19
CA ASP A 13 -7.21 -10.09 -15.50
C ASP A 13 -6.19 -8.95 -15.56
N ASP A 14 -4.95 -9.17 -15.10
CA ASP A 14 -3.88 -8.17 -15.12
C ASP A 14 -2.92 -8.34 -16.29
N ARG A 15 -3.17 -9.31 -17.17
CA ARG A 15 -2.40 -9.50 -18.40
C ARG A 15 -2.44 -8.23 -19.26
N GLY A 16 -1.26 -7.78 -19.68
CA GLY A 16 -1.10 -6.59 -20.51
C GLY A 16 -1.15 -5.25 -19.76
N LYS A 17 -1.43 -5.25 -18.44
CA LYS A 17 -1.32 -4.05 -17.61
C LYS A 17 0.11 -3.88 -17.10
N LYS A 18 0.52 -2.63 -16.87
CA LYS A 18 1.80 -2.34 -16.18
C LYS A 18 1.62 -2.56 -14.68
N CYS A 19 2.62 -3.15 -14.05
CA CYS A 19 2.70 -3.19 -12.59
C CYS A 19 3.15 -1.81 -12.09
N LEU A 20 2.33 -1.17 -11.27
CA LEU A 20 2.65 0.11 -10.62
C LEU A 20 2.94 -0.17 -9.15
N VAL A 21 4.17 0.07 -8.72
CA VAL A 21 4.56 0.01 -7.32
C VAL A 21 4.42 1.41 -6.73
N LEU A 22 3.65 1.53 -5.66
CA LEU A 22 3.41 2.79 -4.96
C LEU A 22 3.96 2.67 -3.55
N ASP A 23 4.71 3.70 -3.14
CA ASP A 23 5.03 3.90 -1.73
C ASP A 23 3.84 4.58 -1.03
N LEU A 24 3.73 4.36 0.28
CA LEU A 24 2.62 4.86 1.08
C LEU A 24 2.98 6.21 1.72
N ASP A 25 3.98 6.22 2.60
CA ASP A 25 4.41 7.42 3.31
C ASP A 25 5.06 8.41 2.34
N GLU A 26 4.81 9.71 2.52
CA GLU A 26 5.35 10.83 1.73
C GLU A 26 4.92 10.88 0.24
N THR A 27 4.16 9.90 -0.25
CA THR A 27 3.56 9.91 -1.60
C THR A 27 2.04 10.01 -1.57
N LEU A 28 1.38 9.15 -0.78
CA LEU A 28 -0.08 9.10 -0.71
C LEU A 28 -0.62 9.59 0.62
N VAL A 29 0.20 9.51 1.67
CA VAL A 29 -0.15 10.01 3.01
C VAL A 29 1.00 10.82 3.60
N HIS A 30 0.66 11.75 4.48
CA HIS A 30 1.63 12.44 5.32
C HIS A 30 1.51 11.91 6.75
N SER A 31 2.54 11.22 7.21
CA SER A 31 2.61 10.75 8.59
C SER A 31 2.95 11.91 9.53
N SER A 32 2.19 12.03 10.61
CA SER A 32 2.41 13.05 11.64
C SER A 32 1.99 12.50 13.00
N PHE A 33 2.74 12.84 14.05
CA PHE A 33 2.34 12.57 15.43
C PHE A 33 1.26 13.53 15.95
N ARG A 34 0.82 14.50 15.13
CA ARG A 34 -0.25 15.43 15.50
C ARG A 34 -1.60 14.76 15.28
N ALA A 35 -2.40 14.71 16.34
CA ALA A 35 -3.79 14.30 16.22
C ALA A 35 -4.55 15.24 15.26
N VAL A 36 -5.28 14.66 14.31
CA VAL A 36 -6.14 15.40 13.38
C VAL A 36 -7.52 15.57 14.01
N PRO A 37 -7.96 16.80 14.33
CA PRO A 37 -9.28 17.02 14.90
C PRO A 37 -10.38 16.65 13.90
N GLY A 38 -11.38 15.88 14.33
CA GLY A 38 -12.52 15.50 13.49
C GLY A 38 -12.20 14.45 12.42
N ALA A 39 -11.16 13.64 12.60
CA ALA A 39 -10.89 12.51 11.71
C ALA A 39 -12.09 11.53 11.67
N ASP A 40 -12.46 11.11 10.47
CA ASP A 40 -13.53 10.11 10.27
C ASP A 40 -13.18 8.75 10.89
N PHE A 41 -11.87 8.43 10.93
CA PHE A 41 -11.35 7.18 11.47
C PHE A 41 -10.03 7.40 12.22
N VAL A 42 -9.92 6.78 13.40
CA VAL A 42 -8.68 6.73 14.19
C VAL A 42 -8.31 5.27 14.40
N ILE A 43 -7.14 4.87 13.90
CA ILE A 43 -6.64 3.50 14.03
C ILE A 43 -5.60 3.48 15.16
N PRO A 44 -5.79 2.68 16.23
CA PRO A 44 -4.81 2.57 17.30
C PRO A 44 -3.56 1.85 16.79
N VAL A 45 -2.39 2.41 17.10
CA VAL A 45 -1.10 1.72 16.91
C VAL A 45 -0.91 0.77 18.10
N GLN A 46 -0.65 -0.52 17.83
CA GLN A 46 -0.31 -1.53 18.85
C GLN A 46 1.20 -1.65 19.02
#